data_AF-A0A2H6EG14-F1
#
_entry.id   AF-A0A2H6EG14-F1
#
_cell.length_a   1.000
_cell.length_b   1.000
_cell.length_c   1.000
_cell.angle_alpha   90.00
_cell.angle_beta   90.00
_cell.angle_gamma   90.00
#
_symmetry.space_group_name_H-M   'P 1'
#
loop_
_entity.id
_entity.type
_entity.pdbx_description
1 polymer ?
#
loop_
_entity_poly.entity_id
_entity_poly.type
_entity_poly.pdbx_seq_one_letter_code
_entity_poly.pdbx_strand_id
1 'polypeptide(L)'
;MNKTISNTDKLLNQFLEYSKKLTTEFEIYKVLKSRTYKIGESNVLVRAASEGNRNYFFGINYLTIEEIANLDNPVIAFICGSINRTLLLPAQILFKELKNISHDRNGEYKINIDKDLNLVLKGRGNRLRCSEYINNWELMNNPIQGAEKKSTIEESFHSVLQGRLIEIGNFRGYYTYSPDKSKRFNEKPLSKIITLKNCPKLQFSDYDLLRKIDVLWFKGTGSNLVPEKAFEIELSTGTWSGIGRMSTLSDYSNVSFYVVSNDVKRYNKVIKTFPVFADRFTHIKTDLLGELYNAEKNIRQLRIDIRL
;
A
#
# COMPACT_ATOMS: atom_id res chain seq x y z
N MET A 1 -0.97 33.02 14.66
CA MET A 1 -0.12 32.22 15.58
C MET A 1 0.83 31.37 14.74
N ASN A 2 2.12 31.73 14.68
CA ASN A 2 3.12 30.93 13.96
C ASN A 2 3.38 29.64 14.76
N LYS A 3 2.89 28.51 14.26
CA LYS A 3 3.14 27.18 14.85
C LYS A 3 4.65 26.90 14.78
N THR A 4 5.31 26.77 15.92
CA THR A 4 6.72 26.40 15.99
C THR A 4 6.92 25.03 15.32
N ILE A 5 7.74 25.00 14.28
CA ILE A 5 8.03 23.79 13.50
C ILE A 5 8.73 22.77 14.42
N SER A 6 8.25 21.52 14.43
CA SER A 6 8.85 20.46 15.26
C SER A 6 10.29 20.16 14.84
N ASN A 7 11.14 19.64 15.73
CA ASN A 7 12.52 19.31 15.39
C ASN A 7 12.61 18.26 14.27
N THR A 8 11.68 17.31 14.22
CA THR A 8 11.58 16.32 13.13
C THR A 8 11.17 16.95 11.80
N ASP A 9 10.37 18.03 11.82
CA ASP A 9 10.02 18.78 10.60
C ASP A 9 11.19 19.64 10.11
N LYS A 10 12.00 20.20 11.02
CA LYS A 10 13.24 20.88 10.66
C LYS A 10 14.20 19.91 9.96
N LEU A 11 14.39 18.72 10.52
CA LEU A 11 15.22 17.67 9.90
C LEU A 11 14.68 17.23 8.54
N LEU A 12 13.37 17.07 8.40
CA LEU A 12 12.75 16.79 7.10
C LEU A 12 13.06 17.90 6.09
N ASN A 13 12.87 19.18 6.45
CA ASN A 13 13.13 20.29 5.56
C ASN A 13 14.60 20.35 5.14
N GLN A 14 15.53 20.19 6.09
CA GLN A 14 16.96 20.13 5.80
C GLN A 14 17.31 18.97 4.85
N PHE A 15 16.68 17.79 5.04
CA PHE A 15 16.88 16.64 4.16
C PHE A 15 16.42 16.93 2.73
N LEU A 16 15.23 17.54 2.57
CA LEU A 16 14.70 17.89 1.25
C LEU A 16 15.53 18.98 0.57
N GLU A 17 15.97 20.01 1.31
CA GLU A 17 16.87 21.04 0.79
C GLU A 17 18.22 20.46 0.35
N TYR A 18 18.79 19.57 1.16
CA TYR A 18 20.03 18.89 0.81
C TYR A 18 19.85 18.01 -0.43
N SER A 19 18.75 17.25 -0.50
CA SER A 19 18.41 16.41 -1.66
C SER A 19 18.31 17.25 -2.95
N LYS A 20 17.65 18.41 -2.90
CA LYS A 20 17.55 19.33 -4.06
C LYS A 20 18.90 19.78 -4.59
N LYS A 21 19.90 19.97 -3.71
CA LYS A 21 21.26 20.36 -4.12
C LYS A 21 21.99 19.22 -4.83
N LEU A 22 21.63 17.97 -4.55
CA LEU A 22 22.25 16.77 -5.13
C LEU A 22 21.60 16.34 -6.45
N THR A 23 20.29 16.52 -6.59
CA THR A 23 19.55 16.21 -7.82
C THR A 23 19.18 17.51 -8.54
N THR A 24 20.04 17.97 -9.45
CA THR A 24 19.82 19.18 -10.25
C THR A 24 18.79 18.99 -11.38
N GLU A 25 18.48 17.74 -11.76
CA GLU A 25 17.60 17.44 -12.90
C GLU A 25 16.18 16.99 -12.52
N PHE A 26 15.90 16.70 -11.24
CA PHE A 26 14.65 16.07 -10.82
C PHE A 26 13.84 16.92 -9.83
N GLU A 27 12.55 17.09 -10.10
CA GLU A 27 11.62 17.70 -9.16
C GLU A 27 11.33 16.76 -7.98
N ILE A 28 11.41 17.30 -6.76
CA ILE A 28 11.01 16.59 -5.55
C ILE A 28 9.55 16.91 -5.25
N TYR A 29 8.70 15.88 -5.28
CA TYR A 29 7.29 16.00 -4.92
C TYR A 29 6.85 14.85 -4.01
N LYS A 30 5.83 15.12 -3.20
CA LYS A 30 5.27 14.16 -2.25
C LYS A 30 4.36 13.18 -2.99
N VAL A 31 4.60 11.88 -2.82
CA VAL A 31 3.94 10.82 -3.63
C VAL A 31 2.87 10.03 -2.86
N LEU A 32 2.93 10.03 -1.53
CA LEU A 32 1.96 9.37 -0.65
C LEU A 32 1.49 10.34 0.44
N LYS A 33 0.46 9.97 1.20
CA LYS A 33 0.07 10.72 2.42
C LYS A 33 1.17 10.69 3.47
N SER A 34 1.87 9.55 3.58
CA SER A 34 3.11 9.40 4.34
C SER A 34 4.18 10.38 3.83
N ARG A 35 5.24 10.62 4.61
CA ARG A 35 6.37 11.50 4.22
C ARG A 35 7.24 10.84 3.14
N THR A 36 6.63 10.44 2.03
CA THR A 36 7.26 9.76 0.91
C THR A 36 7.38 10.73 -0.26
N TYR A 37 8.57 10.84 -0.83
CA TYR A 37 8.90 11.79 -1.87
C TYR A 37 9.59 11.11 -3.04
N LYS A 38 9.32 11.54 -4.27
CA LYS A 38 10.16 11.19 -5.42
C LYS A 38 11.44 12.02 -5.33
N ILE A 39 12.60 11.37 -5.26
CA ILE A 39 13.92 12.03 -5.22
C ILE A 39 14.84 11.27 -6.18
N GLY A 40 15.24 11.94 -7.27
CA GLY A 40 15.90 11.26 -8.39
C GLY A 40 15.03 10.13 -8.93
N GLU A 41 15.62 8.95 -9.07
CA GLU A 41 14.93 7.75 -9.53
C GLU A 41 14.21 7.00 -8.39
N SER A 42 14.39 7.41 -7.14
CA SER A 42 13.91 6.69 -5.95
C SER A 42 12.62 7.25 -5.37
N ASN A 43 11.82 6.38 -4.76
CA ASN A 43 10.70 6.78 -3.91
C ASN A 43 11.12 6.67 -2.44
N VAL A 44 11.28 7.81 -1.77
CA VAL A 44 11.96 7.90 -0.47
C VAL A 44 10.98 8.19 0.66
N LEU A 45 10.76 7.22 1.55
CA LEU A 45 10.09 7.45 2.82
C LEU A 45 11.05 8.11 3.80
N VAL A 46 10.76 9.34 4.21
CA VAL A 46 11.56 10.06 5.20
C VAL A 46 10.99 9.87 6.60
N ARG A 47 11.85 9.42 7.51
CA ARG A 47 11.59 9.28 8.94
C ARG A 47 12.69 10.01 9.70
N ALA A 48 12.29 10.87 10.63
CA ALA A 48 13.22 11.69 11.40
C ALA A 48 13.01 11.45 12.88
N ALA A 49 14.11 11.35 13.62
CA ALA A 49 14.14 11.32 15.06
C ALA A 49 15.18 12.34 15.53
N SER A 50 14.82 13.16 16.52
CA SER A 50 15.81 14.00 17.20
C SER A 50 16.77 13.14 18.03
N GLU A 51 17.88 13.73 18.46
CA GLU A 51 18.90 13.03 19.25
C GLU A 51 18.30 12.40 20.51
N GLY A 52 18.57 11.11 20.71
CA GLY A 52 18.11 10.32 21.84
C GLY A 52 19.28 9.73 22.61
N ASN A 53 19.09 9.41 23.89
CA ASN A 53 20.17 9.03 24.81
C ASN A 53 20.88 7.69 24.48
N ARG A 54 20.32 6.82 23.60
CA ARG A 54 20.91 5.51 23.24
C ARG A 54 20.67 5.08 21.79
N ASN A 55 19.40 5.03 21.37
CA ASN A 55 18.97 4.59 20.05
C ASN A 55 17.99 5.63 19.46
N TYR A 56 17.88 5.63 18.13
CA TYR A 56 16.85 6.35 17.39
C TYR A 56 15.68 5.41 17.13
N PHE A 57 14.47 5.88 17.43
CA PHE A 57 13.24 5.10 17.28
C PHE A 57 12.38 5.69 16.16
N PHE A 58 11.85 4.82 15.32
CA PHE A 58 10.94 5.19 14.25
C PHE A 58 9.75 4.23 14.19
N GLY A 59 8.55 4.79 14.34
CA GLY A 59 7.31 4.10 14.05
C GLY A 59 7.02 4.08 12.55
N ILE A 60 6.74 2.89 12.01
CA ILE A 60 6.20 2.75 10.65
C ILE A 60 5.00 1.82 10.69
N ASN A 61 3.80 2.37 10.45
CA ASN A 61 2.58 1.59 10.31
C ASN A 61 2.69 0.61 9.12
N TYR A 62 2.17 -0.62 9.26
CA TYR A 62 2.26 -1.60 8.17
C TYR A 62 1.60 -1.09 6.88
N LEU A 63 0.52 -0.29 6.92
CA LEU A 63 -0.09 0.27 5.69
C LEU A 63 0.95 1.03 4.87
N THR A 64 1.77 1.83 5.56
CA THR A 64 2.85 2.58 4.93
C THR A 64 3.94 1.66 4.38
N ILE A 65 4.29 0.58 5.09
CA ILE A 65 5.23 -0.43 4.60
C ILE A 65 4.70 -1.09 3.31
N GLU A 66 3.43 -1.49 3.29
CA GLU A 66 2.79 -2.11 2.11
C GLU A 66 2.74 -1.14 0.93
N GLU A 67 2.37 0.12 1.18
CA GLU A 67 2.35 1.17 0.15
C GLU A 67 3.73 1.38 -0.48
N ILE A 68 4.78 1.43 0.34
CA ILE A 68 6.16 1.62 -0.14
C ILE A 68 6.69 0.38 -0.83
N ALA A 69 6.35 -0.82 -0.35
CA ALA A 69 6.77 -2.09 -0.96
C ALA A 69 6.25 -2.27 -2.39
N ASN A 70 5.21 -1.50 -2.73
CA ASN A 70 4.58 -1.48 -4.02
C ASN A 70 5.13 -0.40 -4.96
N LEU A 71 5.96 0.53 -4.49
CA LEU A 71 6.58 1.56 -5.33
C LEU A 71 7.86 1.03 -6.01
N ASP A 72 8.19 1.61 -7.15
CA ASP A 72 9.48 1.36 -7.81
C ASP A 72 10.63 2.00 -7.03
N ASN A 73 11.77 1.30 -6.96
CA ASN A 73 12.99 1.75 -6.26
C ASN A 73 12.73 2.44 -4.90
N PRO A 74 12.08 1.74 -3.95
CA PRO A 74 11.74 2.30 -2.65
C PRO A 74 12.96 2.37 -1.73
N VAL A 75 13.18 3.52 -1.12
CA VAL A 75 14.22 3.76 -0.13
C VAL A 75 13.59 4.34 1.14
N ILE A 76 14.12 3.99 2.31
CA ILE A 76 13.70 4.57 3.58
C ILE A 76 14.88 5.36 4.16
N ALA A 77 14.69 6.67 4.28
CA ALA A 77 15.65 7.58 4.87
C ALA A 77 15.35 7.77 6.36
N PHE A 78 16.23 7.26 7.22
CA PHE A 78 16.17 7.45 8.66
C PHE A 78 17.17 8.52 9.10
N ILE A 79 16.67 9.73 9.36
CA ILE A 79 17.46 10.86 9.83
C ILE A 79 17.61 10.73 11.35
N CYS A 80 18.84 10.48 11.79
CA CYS A 80 19.17 10.18 13.18
C CYS A 80 19.85 11.39 13.83
N GLY A 81 19.05 12.35 14.30
CA GLY A 81 19.50 13.58 14.97
C GLY A 81 20.02 14.67 14.04
N SER A 82 20.67 14.33 12.92
CA SER A 82 21.15 15.28 11.91
C SER A 82 21.24 14.67 10.52
N ILE A 83 21.33 15.52 9.48
CA ILE A 83 21.47 15.09 8.09
C ILE A 83 22.74 14.28 7.84
N ASN A 84 23.83 14.61 8.55
CA ASN A 84 25.11 13.87 8.47
C ASN A 84 25.02 12.49 9.15
N ARG A 85 23.88 12.16 9.74
CA ARG A 85 23.58 10.86 10.35
C ARG A 85 22.30 10.30 9.75
N THR A 86 22.25 10.23 8.43
CA THR A 86 21.10 9.66 7.72
C THR A 86 21.42 8.27 7.23
N LEU A 87 20.59 7.29 7.60
CA LEU A 87 20.63 5.95 7.01
C LEU A 87 19.68 5.91 5.80
N LEU A 88 20.20 5.71 4.59
CA LEU A 88 19.43 5.60 3.35
C LEU A 88 19.31 4.12 2.96
N LEU A 89 18.33 3.44 3.54
CA LEU A 89 18.20 1.98 3.43
C LEU A 89 17.27 1.59 2.28
N PRO A 90 17.72 0.80 1.28
CA PRO A 90 16.84 0.17 0.32
C PRO A 90 15.72 -0.61 1.02
N ALA A 91 14.46 -0.35 0.68
CA ALA A 91 13.34 -0.83 1.48
C ALA A 91 13.24 -2.37 1.50
N GLN A 92 13.66 -3.05 0.42
CA GLN A 92 13.71 -4.51 0.35
C GLN A 92 14.60 -5.14 1.43
N ILE A 93 15.65 -4.44 1.85
CA ILE A 93 16.51 -4.90 2.94
C ILE A 93 15.74 -4.86 4.25
N LEU A 94 14.98 -3.79 4.51
CA LEU A 94 14.12 -3.73 5.68
C LEU A 94 13.01 -4.80 5.64
N PHE A 95 12.40 -5.02 4.48
CA PHE A 95 11.29 -5.96 4.32
C PHE A 95 11.66 -7.39 4.69
N LYS A 96 12.87 -7.84 4.32
CA LYS A 96 13.42 -9.15 4.71
C LYS A 96 13.52 -9.31 6.24
N GLU A 97 13.71 -8.21 6.96
CA GLU A 97 13.87 -8.17 8.41
C GLU A 97 12.59 -7.88 9.19
N LEU A 98 11.44 -7.59 8.56
CA LEU A 98 10.21 -7.22 9.27
C LEU A 98 9.77 -8.26 10.32
N LYS A 99 9.96 -9.56 10.04
CA LYS A 99 9.68 -10.66 11.00
C LYS A 99 10.54 -10.55 12.27
N ASN A 100 11.76 -10.06 12.12
CA ASN A 100 12.75 -9.86 13.16
C ASN A 100 12.60 -8.49 13.85
N ILE A 101 11.58 -7.70 13.51
CA ILE A 101 11.30 -6.40 14.13
C ILE A 101 10.07 -6.53 15.02
N SER A 102 10.11 -5.90 16.20
CA SER A 102 8.94 -5.83 17.07
C SER A 102 7.89 -4.89 16.47
N HIS A 103 6.61 -5.23 16.59
CA HIS A 103 5.52 -4.34 16.24
C HIS A 103 4.53 -4.26 17.40
N ASP A 104 3.75 -3.17 17.46
CA ASP A 104 2.64 -3.08 18.41
C ASP A 104 1.39 -3.82 17.89
N ARG A 105 0.32 -3.84 18.70
CA ARG A 105 -0.98 -4.42 18.32
C ARG A 105 -1.74 -3.57 17.30
N ASN A 106 -1.40 -2.28 17.20
CA ASN A 106 -1.98 -1.35 16.23
C ASN A 106 -1.29 -1.48 14.86
N GLY A 107 -0.30 -2.37 14.75
CA GLY A 107 0.42 -2.69 13.54
C GLY A 107 1.49 -1.66 13.15
N GLU A 108 2.05 -0.94 14.12
CA GLU A 108 3.24 -0.14 13.95
C GLU A 108 4.50 -0.97 14.19
N TYR A 109 5.38 -1.06 13.19
CA TYR A 109 6.73 -1.58 13.34
C TYR A 109 7.59 -0.60 14.12
N LYS A 110 8.29 -1.13 15.13
CA LYS A 110 9.19 -0.39 16.02
C LYS A 110 10.63 -0.49 15.51
N ILE A 111 10.97 0.35 14.54
CA ILE A 111 12.30 0.39 13.95
C ILE A 111 13.25 1.07 14.94
N ASN A 112 14.29 0.36 15.36
CA ASN A 112 15.33 0.90 16.23
C ASN A 112 16.65 0.94 15.48
N ILE A 113 17.31 2.08 15.50
CA ILE A 113 18.64 2.29 14.92
C ILE A 113 19.57 2.66 16.06
N ASP A 114 20.68 1.93 16.20
CA ASP A 114 21.65 2.22 17.26
C ASP A 114 22.54 3.43 16.91
N LYS A 115 23.39 3.81 17.85
CA LYS A 115 24.33 4.94 17.69
C LYS A 115 25.32 4.78 16.54
N ASP A 116 25.56 3.55 16.07
CA ASP A 116 26.47 3.25 14.96
C ASP A 116 25.68 3.14 13.64
N LEU A 117 24.40 3.53 13.67
CA LEU A 117 23.44 3.51 12.57
C LEU A 117 23.13 2.11 12.03
N ASN A 118 23.24 1.08 12.88
CA ASN A 118 22.82 -0.28 12.55
C ASN A 118 21.36 -0.51 12.92
N LEU A 119 20.66 -1.32 12.13
CA LEU A 119 19.28 -1.70 12.40
C LEU A 119 19.26 -2.77 13.51
N VAL A 120 18.58 -2.48 14.61
CA VAL A 120 18.43 -3.38 15.75
C VAL A 120 17.29 -4.37 15.50
N LEU A 121 17.58 -5.66 15.68
CA LEU A 121 16.65 -6.76 15.46
C LEU A 121 16.29 -7.46 16.78
N LYS A 122 15.26 -8.31 16.76
CA LYS A 122 14.88 -9.19 17.87
C LYS A 122 16.05 -10.11 18.24
N GLY A 123 16.24 -10.30 19.54
CA GLY A 123 17.34 -11.08 20.11
C GLY A 123 18.48 -10.21 20.62
N ARG A 124 19.06 -10.61 21.75
CA ARG A 124 20.09 -9.81 22.42
C ARG A 124 21.30 -9.64 21.50
N GLY A 125 21.61 -8.39 21.17
CA GLY A 125 22.78 -8.04 20.37
C GLY A 125 22.62 -8.21 18.85
N ASN A 126 21.45 -8.68 18.39
CA ASN A 126 21.19 -8.92 16.97
C ASN A 126 21.02 -7.61 16.21
N ARG A 127 21.85 -7.39 15.18
CA ARG A 127 21.90 -6.15 14.40
C ARG A 127 22.21 -6.47 12.95
N LEU A 128 21.52 -5.78 12.05
CA LEU A 128 21.93 -5.72 10.65
C LEU A 128 22.90 -4.54 10.50
N ARG A 129 24.11 -4.84 9.99
CA ARG A 129 25.13 -3.83 9.71
C ARG A 129 24.70 -2.99 8.50
N CYS A 130 24.70 -1.67 8.65
CA CYS A 130 24.19 -0.75 7.62
C CYS A 130 25.22 0.27 7.14
N SER A 131 26.52 0.06 7.41
CA SER A 131 27.56 1.07 7.17
C SER A 131 27.65 1.57 5.73
N GLU A 132 27.32 0.73 4.74
CA GLU A 132 27.31 1.07 3.31
C GLU A 132 26.15 1.99 2.89
N TYR A 133 25.14 2.15 3.73
CA TYR A 133 23.92 2.92 3.47
C TYR A 133 23.91 4.27 4.20
N ILE A 134 24.93 4.55 5.03
CA ILE A 134 25.01 5.80 5.80
C ILE A 134 25.42 6.93 4.87
N ASN A 135 24.54 7.94 4.73
CA ASN A 135 24.68 9.08 3.82
C ASN A 135 25.07 8.70 2.38
N ASN A 136 24.70 7.49 1.95
CA ASN A 136 24.99 7.02 0.60
C ASN A 136 23.93 7.55 -0.37
N TRP A 137 24.04 8.83 -0.71
CA TRP A 137 23.08 9.53 -1.55
C TRP A 137 23.06 9.06 -3.00
N GLU A 138 24.12 8.37 -3.46
CA GLU A 138 24.20 7.80 -4.81
C GLU A 138 23.11 6.76 -5.08
N LEU A 139 22.61 6.09 -4.02
CA LEU A 139 21.49 5.15 -4.08
C LEU A 139 20.20 5.80 -4.63
N MET A 140 20.08 7.13 -4.52
CA MET A 140 18.91 7.85 -5.03
C MET A 140 18.87 7.93 -6.55
N ASN A 141 20.05 7.92 -7.18
CA ASN A 141 20.23 8.10 -8.62
C ASN A 141 20.52 6.78 -9.34
N ASN A 142 21.14 5.82 -8.64
CA ASN A 142 21.46 4.50 -9.18
C ASN A 142 20.56 3.44 -8.52
N PRO A 143 19.39 3.11 -9.12
CA PRO A 143 18.57 2.02 -8.63
C PRO A 143 19.40 0.73 -8.60
N ILE A 144 19.23 -0.07 -7.56
CA ILE A 144 19.84 -1.41 -7.49
C ILE A 144 19.38 -2.20 -8.72
N GLN A 145 20.34 -2.71 -9.51
CA GLN A 145 20.08 -3.42 -10.77
C GLN A 145 19.05 -4.55 -10.57
N GLY A 146 18.03 -4.60 -11.43
CA GLY A 146 16.97 -5.61 -11.42
C GLY A 146 15.55 -5.08 -11.21
N ALA A 147 15.33 -3.75 -11.19
CA ALA A 147 13.99 -3.17 -11.12
C ALA A 147 13.17 -3.52 -12.38
N GLU A 148 12.10 -4.31 -12.20
CA GLU A 148 11.08 -4.58 -13.21
C GLU A 148 10.43 -3.28 -13.71
N LYS A 149 9.68 -3.38 -14.81
CA LYS A 149 9.00 -2.29 -15.53
C LYS A 149 8.45 -1.21 -14.59
N LYS A 150 8.84 0.05 -14.83
CA LYS A 150 8.42 1.20 -14.03
C LYS A 150 6.90 1.31 -13.98
N SER A 151 6.30 1.10 -12.81
CA SER A 151 4.88 1.29 -12.55
C SER A 151 4.66 2.70 -11.98
N THR A 152 3.59 3.37 -12.40
CA THR A 152 3.26 4.67 -11.82
C THR A 152 2.87 4.51 -10.35
N ILE A 153 3.00 5.58 -9.56
CA ILE A 153 2.57 5.60 -8.15
C ILE A 153 1.08 5.26 -8.04
N GLU A 154 0.28 5.74 -9.00
CA GLU A 154 -1.15 5.46 -9.04
C GLU A 154 -1.43 3.98 -9.31
N GLU A 155 -0.75 3.35 -10.29
CA GLU A 155 -0.86 1.91 -10.54
C GLU A 155 -0.39 1.07 -9.34
N SER A 156 0.67 1.52 -8.67
CA SER A 156 1.18 0.91 -7.45
C SER A 156 0.13 0.93 -6.35
N PHE A 157 -0.46 2.11 -6.08
CA PHE A 157 -1.49 2.27 -5.06
C PHE A 157 -2.80 1.54 -5.43
N HIS A 158 -3.16 1.51 -6.71
CA HIS A 158 -4.27 0.72 -7.22
C HIS A 158 -4.07 -0.77 -6.89
N SER A 159 -2.87 -1.28 -7.15
CA SER A 159 -2.50 -2.67 -6.85
C SER A 159 -2.57 -2.99 -5.37
N VAL A 160 -2.18 -2.04 -4.50
CA VAL A 160 -2.33 -2.17 -3.03
C VAL A 160 -3.80 -2.33 -2.64
N LEU A 161 -4.68 -1.48 -3.17
CA LEU A 161 -6.12 -1.54 -2.85
C LEU A 161 -6.76 -2.84 -3.38
N GLN A 162 -6.38 -3.30 -4.58
CA GLN A 162 -6.80 -4.60 -5.12
C GLN A 162 -6.36 -5.74 -4.20
N GLY A 163 -5.08 -5.75 -3.80
CA GLY A 163 -4.52 -6.76 -2.90
C GLY A 163 -5.26 -6.84 -1.56
N ARG A 164 -5.53 -5.68 -0.93
CA ARG A 164 -6.31 -5.61 0.32
C ARG A 164 -7.71 -6.21 0.16
N LEU A 165 -8.43 -5.86 -0.91
CA LEU A 165 -9.76 -6.41 -1.17
C LEU A 165 -9.72 -7.93 -1.40
N ILE A 166 -8.73 -8.44 -2.13
CA ILE A 166 -8.56 -9.87 -2.35
C ILE A 166 -8.32 -10.60 -1.02
N GLU A 167 -7.39 -10.11 -0.20
CA GLU A 167 -7.10 -10.75 1.09
C GLU A 167 -8.28 -10.68 2.07
N ILE A 168 -8.99 -9.54 2.18
CA ILE A 168 -10.22 -9.45 2.99
C ILE A 168 -11.24 -10.50 2.52
N GLY A 169 -11.47 -10.60 1.21
CA GLY A 169 -12.40 -11.60 0.64
C GLY A 169 -12.01 -13.02 1.03
N ASN A 170 -10.73 -13.35 0.89
CA ASN A 170 -10.18 -14.65 1.27
C ASN A 170 -10.33 -14.91 2.78
N PHE A 171 -10.08 -13.92 3.63
CA PHE A 171 -10.21 -14.04 5.09
C PHE A 171 -11.66 -14.31 5.51
N ARG A 172 -12.62 -13.79 4.74
CA ARG A 172 -14.06 -14.00 4.93
C ARG A 172 -14.59 -15.25 4.22
N GLY A 173 -13.72 -16.05 3.59
CA GLY A 173 -14.10 -17.31 2.94
C GLY A 173 -14.74 -17.17 1.56
N TYR A 174 -14.61 -16.00 0.92
CA TYR A 174 -15.04 -15.83 -0.47
C TYR A 174 -14.00 -16.37 -1.45
N TYR A 175 -14.46 -16.75 -2.63
CA TYR A 175 -13.61 -16.96 -3.79
C TYR A 175 -13.37 -15.62 -4.49
N THR A 176 -12.12 -15.24 -4.70
CA THR A 176 -11.73 -13.93 -5.21
C THR A 176 -11.11 -14.01 -6.61
N TYR A 177 -11.44 -13.04 -7.45
CA TYR A 177 -10.90 -12.85 -8.80
C TYR A 177 -10.46 -11.39 -9.02
N SER A 178 -9.42 -11.19 -9.84
CA SER A 178 -8.98 -9.89 -10.35
C SER A 178 -8.36 -10.06 -11.75
N PRO A 179 -8.56 -9.12 -12.70
CA PRO A 179 -8.09 -9.23 -14.08
C PRO A 179 -6.57 -9.26 -14.22
N ASP A 180 -5.88 -8.32 -13.56
CA ASP A 180 -4.44 -8.15 -13.72
C ASP A 180 -3.68 -8.96 -12.69
N LYS A 181 -3.32 -10.16 -13.12
CA LYS A 181 -2.63 -11.16 -12.32
C LYS A 181 -1.16 -10.83 -12.07
N SER A 182 -0.60 -9.89 -12.83
CA SER A 182 0.83 -9.56 -12.81
C SER A 182 1.18 -8.46 -11.82
N LYS A 183 0.23 -7.57 -11.52
CA LYS A 183 0.34 -6.55 -10.46
C LYS A 183 0.79 -7.16 -9.16
N ARG A 184 1.60 -6.43 -8.39
CA ARG A 184 2.16 -6.90 -7.12
C ARG A 184 1.43 -6.29 -5.94
N PHE A 185 1.36 -7.04 -4.85
CA PHE A 185 0.92 -6.59 -3.54
C PHE A 185 1.80 -7.28 -2.51
N ASN A 186 2.49 -6.51 -1.65
CA ASN A 186 3.43 -7.06 -0.66
C ASN A 186 4.45 -8.01 -1.31
N GLU A 187 5.11 -7.53 -2.37
CA GLU A 187 6.11 -8.24 -3.18
C GLU A 187 5.60 -9.49 -3.94
N LYS A 188 4.34 -9.89 -3.76
CA LYS A 188 3.74 -11.05 -4.42
C LYS A 188 2.84 -10.62 -5.58
N PRO A 189 2.87 -11.29 -6.73
CA PRO A 189 1.90 -11.00 -7.79
C PRO A 189 0.48 -11.38 -7.34
N LEU A 190 -0.55 -10.64 -7.79
CA LEU A 190 -1.96 -10.89 -7.44
C LEU A 190 -2.38 -12.32 -7.81
N SER A 191 -1.79 -12.89 -8.87
CA SER A 191 -1.93 -14.29 -9.25
C SER A 191 -1.69 -15.29 -8.12
N LYS A 192 -0.89 -14.96 -7.11
CA LYS A 192 -0.56 -15.85 -5.99
C LYS A 192 -1.54 -15.75 -4.83
N ILE A 193 -2.34 -14.68 -4.76
CA ILE A 193 -3.29 -14.44 -3.65
C ILE A 193 -4.76 -14.61 -4.08
N ILE A 194 -5.09 -14.46 -5.37
CA ILE A 194 -6.45 -14.77 -5.86
C ILE A 194 -6.74 -16.27 -5.76
N THR A 195 -7.97 -16.62 -5.39
CA THR A 195 -8.42 -18.03 -5.34
C THR A 195 -8.94 -18.51 -6.69
N LEU A 196 -9.51 -17.62 -7.51
CA LEU A 196 -10.01 -17.96 -8.85
C LEU A 196 -9.02 -17.48 -9.91
N LYS A 197 -8.40 -18.44 -10.63
CA LYS A 197 -7.46 -18.10 -11.71
C LYS A 197 -8.15 -17.57 -12.96
N ASN A 198 -9.42 -17.91 -13.17
CA ASN A 198 -10.21 -17.43 -14.30
C ASN A 198 -11.51 -16.82 -13.77
N CYS A 199 -12.02 -15.80 -14.47
CA CYS A 199 -13.32 -15.25 -14.15
C CYS A 199 -14.40 -16.30 -14.45
N PRO A 200 -15.32 -16.60 -13.51
CA PRO A 200 -16.47 -17.43 -13.82
C PRO A 200 -17.32 -16.81 -14.93
N LYS A 201 -17.83 -17.65 -15.84
CA LYS A 201 -18.88 -17.23 -16.77
C LYS A 201 -20.21 -17.27 -16.05
N LEU A 202 -20.96 -16.19 -16.16
CA LEU A 202 -22.25 -16.00 -15.52
C LEU A 202 -23.33 -15.92 -16.60
N GLN A 203 -24.51 -16.51 -16.36
CA GLN A 203 -25.56 -16.66 -17.38
C GLN A 203 -26.12 -15.30 -17.84
N PHE A 204 -26.38 -14.41 -16.88
CA PHE A 204 -26.98 -13.09 -17.09
C PHE A 204 -25.98 -11.95 -16.96
N SER A 205 -24.78 -12.12 -17.52
CA SER A 205 -23.74 -11.09 -17.51
C SER A 205 -22.89 -11.15 -18.77
N ASP A 206 -22.52 -9.98 -19.27
CA ASP A 206 -21.49 -9.82 -20.29
C ASP A 206 -20.12 -10.16 -19.70
N TYR A 207 -19.57 -11.29 -20.14
CA TYR A 207 -18.29 -11.80 -19.68
C TYR A 207 -17.11 -10.86 -19.95
N ASP A 208 -17.13 -10.09 -21.05
CA ASP A 208 -16.05 -9.18 -21.42
C ASP A 208 -16.01 -7.93 -20.54
N LEU A 209 -17.16 -7.51 -19.99
CA LEU A 209 -17.25 -6.48 -18.96
C LEU A 209 -16.93 -7.07 -17.58
N LEU A 210 -17.56 -8.19 -17.22
CA LEU A 210 -17.40 -8.85 -15.93
C LEU A 210 -15.94 -9.11 -15.60
N ARG A 211 -15.19 -9.69 -16.55
CA ARG A 211 -13.79 -10.07 -16.32
C ARG A 211 -12.84 -8.89 -16.14
N LYS A 212 -13.29 -7.66 -16.42
CA LYS A 212 -12.54 -6.40 -16.30
C LYS A 212 -12.82 -5.66 -14.99
N ILE A 213 -13.78 -6.10 -14.18
CA ILE A 213 -14.04 -5.53 -12.85
C ILE A 213 -12.82 -5.78 -11.96
N ASP A 214 -12.35 -4.75 -11.25
CA ASP A 214 -11.06 -4.79 -10.56
C ASP A 214 -10.94 -5.93 -9.54
N VAL A 215 -11.99 -6.16 -8.74
CA VAL A 215 -12.07 -7.30 -7.82
C VAL A 215 -13.51 -7.83 -7.79
N LEU A 216 -13.66 -9.15 -7.87
CA LEU A 216 -14.92 -9.86 -7.72
C LEU A 216 -14.82 -10.90 -6.61
N TRP A 217 -15.84 -10.97 -5.77
CA TRP A 217 -16.00 -12.00 -4.76
C TRP A 217 -17.20 -12.88 -5.09
N PHE A 218 -17.01 -14.19 -4.95
CA PHE A 218 -18.00 -15.22 -5.18
C PHE A 218 -18.14 -16.11 -3.95
N LYS A 219 -19.33 -16.69 -3.80
CA LYS A 219 -19.59 -17.75 -2.82
C LYS A 219 -19.88 -19.06 -3.56
N GLY A 220 -19.41 -20.17 -3.00
CA GLY A 220 -19.77 -21.50 -3.48
C GLY A 220 -21.16 -21.89 -3.00
N THR A 221 -22.04 -22.29 -3.92
CA THR A 221 -23.36 -22.85 -3.64
C THR A 221 -23.51 -24.14 -4.43
N GLY A 222 -23.30 -25.27 -3.77
CA GLY A 222 -23.18 -26.57 -4.45
C GLY A 222 -21.99 -26.57 -5.42
N SER A 223 -22.24 -26.90 -6.69
CA SER A 223 -21.24 -26.86 -7.77
C SER A 223 -21.07 -25.49 -8.43
N ASN A 224 -21.86 -24.48 -8.03
CA ASN A 224 -21.93 -23.19 -8.71
C ASN A 224 -21.21 -22.10 -7.91
N LEU A 225 -20.68 -21.10 -8.62
CA LEU A 225 -20.15 -19.86 -8.04
C LEU A 225 -21.16 -18.74 -8.26
N VAL A 226 -21.61 -18.13 -7.16
CA VAL A 226 -22.56 -17.01 -7.17
C VAL A 226 -21.78 -15.72 -6.88
N PRO A 227 -21.87 -14.68 -7.71
CA PRO A 227 -21.24 -13.40 -7.41
C PRO A 227 -21.91 -12.78 -6.18
N GLU A 228 -21.12 -12.16 -5.30
CA GLU A 228 -21.63 -11.57 -4.05
C GLU A 228 -21.23 -10.10 -3.92
N LYS A 229 -20.01 -9.75 -4.33
CA LYS A 229 -19.49 -8.39 -4.24
C LYS A 229 -18.63 -8.06 -5.45
N ALA A 230 -18.80 -6.84 -5.97
CA ALA A 230 -17.99 -6.28 -7.03
C ALA A 230 -17.37 -4.96 -6.57
N PHE A 231 -16.11 -4.74 -6.90
CA PHE A 231 -15.35 -3.57 -6.47
C PHE A 231 -14.67 -2.92 -7.68
N GLU A 232 -14.76 -1.59 -7.75
CA GLU A 232 -14.00 -0.76 -8.68
C GLU A 232 -13.18 0.27 -7.89
N ILE A 233 -11.93 0.46 -8.28
CA ILE A 233 -11.00 1.38 -7.63
C ILE A 233 -10.76 2.59 -8.54
N GLU A 234 -11.22 3.75 -8.11
CA GLU A 234 -11.17 4.99 -8.90
C GLU A 234 -10.21 5.98 -8.24
N LEU A 235 -8.92 5.90 -8.62
CA LEU A 235 -7.87 6.80 -8.13
C LEU A 235 -7.71 8.06 -9.00
N SER A 236 -7.81 7.91 -10.33
CA SER A 236 -7.65 9.03 -11.26
C SER A 236 -8.87 9.94 -11.31
N THR A 237 -8.60 11.20 -11.67
CA THR A 237 -9.62 12.20 -12.01
C THR A 237 -10.11 12.07 -13.47
N GLY A 238 -9.71 11.01 -14.18
CA GLY A 238 -9.99 10.79 -15.60
C GLY A 238 -11.43 10.37 -15.89
N THR A 239 -11.67 9.10 -16.21
CA THR A 239 -13.00 8.56 -16.58
C THR A 239 -13.38 7.45 -15.62
N TRP A 240 -14.52 7.60 -14.92
CA TRP A 240 -15.05 6.59 -13.98
C TRP A 240 -15.81 5.48 -14.70
N SER A 241 -15.13 4.90 -15.70
CA SER A 241 -15.68 3.87 -16.58
C SER A 241 -15.86 2.54 -15.85
N GLY A 242 -15.20 2.34 -14.71
CA GLY A 242 -15.32 1.11 -13.91
C GLY A 242 -16.73 0.88 -13.41
N ILE A 243 -17.41 1.94 -12.95
CA ILE A 243 -18.80 1.85 -12.47
C ILE A 243 -19.73 1.23 -13.52
N GLY A 244 -19.57 1.60 -14.79
CA GLY A 244 -20.35 1.04 -15.88
C GLY A 244 -20.15 -0.46 -16.07
N ARG A 245 -18.95 -0.99 -15.79
CA ARG A 245 -18.69 -2.44 -15.88
C ARG A 245 -19.55 -3.23 -14.90
N MET A 246 -19.73 -2.73 -13.68
CA MET A 246 -20.55 -3.40 -12.66
C MET A 246 -22.03 -3.51 -13.03
N SER A 247 -22.53 -2.68 -13.96
CA SER A 247 -23.92 -2.79 -14.45
C SER A 247 -24.22 -4.14 -15.12
N THR A 248 -23.19 -4.86 -15.59
CA THR A 248 -23.33 -6.22 -16.13
C THR A 248 -23.85 -7.24 -15.11
N LEU A 249 -23.83 -6.89 -13.82
CA LEU A 249 -24.35 -7.71 -12.72
C LEU A 249 -25.74 -7.25 -12.26
N SER A 250 -26.46 -6.46 -13.06
CA SER A 250 -27.80 -5.95 -12.76
C SER A 250 -28.77 -7.04 -12.32
N ASP A 251 -28.77 -8.16 -13.03
CA ASP A 251 -29.73 -9.26 -12.84
C ASP A 251 -29.42 -10.12 -11.59
N TYR A 252 -28.26 -9.91 -10.96
CA TYR A 252 -27.87 -10.57 -9.72
C TYR A 252 -28.20 -9.67 -8.53
N SER A 253 -29.45 -9.71 -8.06
CA SER A 253 -29.96 -8.83 -6.99
C SER A 253 -29.19 -8.93 -5.66
N ASN A 254 -28.52 -10.07 -5.41
CA ASN A 254 -27.71 -10.30 -4.22
C ASN A 254 -26.36 -9.56 -4.23
N VAL A 255 -25.88 -9.08 -5.38
CA VAL A 255 -24.54 -8.48 -5.49
C VAL A 255 -24.53 -7.05 -4.95
N SER A 256 -23.64 -6.79 -4.00
CA SER A 256 -23.33 -5.42 -3.55
C SER A 256 -22.22 -4.80 -4.40
N PHE A 257 -22.36 -3.54 -4.78
CA PHE A 257 -21.37 -2.80 -5.58
C PHE A 257 -20.61 -1.81 -4.71
N TYR A 258 -19.28 -1.79 -4.84
CA TYR A 258 -18.42 -0.92 -4.04
C TYR A 258 -17.50 -0.10 -4.95
N VAL A 259 -17.39 1.19 -4.67
CA VAL A 259 -16.46 2.08 -5.36
C VAL A 259 -15.47 2.64 -4.36
N VAL A 260 -14.21 2.28 -4.52
CA VAL A 260 -13.11 2.72 -3.67
C VAL A 260 -12.48 3.96 -4.25
N SER A 261 -12.63 5.11 -3.60
CA SER A 261 -12.03 6.38 -4.04
C SER A 261 -12.02 7.43 -2.94
N ASN A 262 -11.29 8.52 -3.14
CA ASN A 262 -11.34 9.68 -2.23
C ASN A 262 -12.23 10.83 -2.73
N ASP A 263 -12.74 10.77 -3.96
CA ASP A 263 -13.60 11.79 -4.56
C ASP A 263 -15.10 11.44 -4.43
N VAL A 264 -15.65 11.66 -3.23
CA VAL A 264 -17.07 11.41 -2.95
C VAL A 264 -18.00 12.30 -3.78
N LYS A 265 -17.56 13.50 -4.15
CA LYS A 265 -18.38 14.43 -4.96
C LYS A 265 -18.59 13.85 -6.35
N ARG A 266 -17.52 13.34 -6.95
CA ARG A 266 -17.57 12.69 -8.25
C ARG A 266 -18.33 11.37 -8.21
N TYR A 267 -18.11 10.54 -7.19
CA TYR A 267 -18.93 9.35 -6.95
C TYR A 267 -20.43 9.68 -6.99
N ASN A 268 -20.86 10.68 -6.22
CA ASN A 268 -22.26 11.09 -6.17
C ASN A 268 -22.79 11.59 -7.52
N LYS A 269 -21.94 12.23 -8.34
CA LYS A 269 -22.31 12.65 -9.70
C LYS A 269 -22.51 11.47 -10.63
N VAL A 270 -21.61 10.47 -10.59
CA VAL A 270 -21.68 9.30 -11.47
C VAL A 270 -22.82 8.36 -11.08
N ILE A 271 -23.03 8.07 -9.80
CA ILE A 271 -24.11 7.16 -9.38
C ILE A 271 -25.51 7.68 -9.75
N LYS A 272 -25.70 9.01 -9.80
CA LYS A 272 -26.96 9.61 -10.28
C LYS A 272 -27.29 9.26 -11.73
N THR A 273 -26.31 8.88 -12.55
CA THR A 273 -26.56 8.44 -13.93
C THR A 273 -26.99 6.96 -14.02
N PHE A 274 -26.98 6.22 -12.91
CA PHE A 274 -27.39 4.81 -12.82
C PHE A 274 -28.51 4.61 -11.78
N PRO A 275 -29.69 5.23 -11.95
CA PRO A 275 -30.72 5.30 -10.91
C PRO A 275 -31.28 3.93 -10.49
N VAL A 276 -31.32 2.96 -11.40
CA VAL A 276 -31.91 1.62 -11.16
C VAL A 276 -31.14 0.81 -10.12
N PHE A 277 -29.84 1.08 -9.94
CA PHE A 277 -28.98 0.32 -9.03
C PHE A 277 -28.25 1.21 -8.03
N ALA A 278 -28.62 2.49 -7.93
CA ALA A 278 -27.91 3.49 -7.13
C ALA A 278 -27.87 3.11 -5.63
N ASP A 279 -28.89 2.42 -5.14
CA ASP A 279 -29.02 1.89 -3.79
C ASP A 279 -28.06 0.73 -3.48
N ARG A 280 -27.59 0.02 -4.51
CA ARG A 280 -26.63 -1.09 -4.39
C ARG A 280 -25.18 -0.63 -4.36
N PHE A 281 -24.90 0.63 -4.70
CA PHE A 281 -23.55 1.20 -4.68
C PHE A 281 -23.20 1.76 -3.31
N THR A 282 -22.02 1.40 -2.81
CA THR A 282 -21.43 1.93 -1.60
C THR A 282 -20.08 2.57 -1.90
N HIS A 283 -19.89 3.82 -1.47
CA HIS A 283 -18.60 4.50 -1.55
C HIS A 283 -17.70 4.10 -0.38
N ILE A 284 -16.43 3.83 -0.66
CA ILE A 284 -15.43 3.51 0.35
C ILE A 284 -14.22 4.43 0.14
N LYS A 285 -13.79 5.12 1.20
CA LYS A 285 -12.53 5.88 1.18
C LYS A 285 -11.33 4.93 1.23
N THR A 286 -10.25 5.29 0.53
CA THR A 286 -9.05 4.44 0.44
C THR A 286 -8.44 4.14 1.81
N ASP A 287 -8.44 5.13 2.71
CA ASP A 287 -7.89 5.00 4.06
C ASP A 287 -8.73 4.05 4.91
N LEU A 288 -10.05 4.11 4.78
CA LEU A 288 -10.98 3.25 5.52
C LEU A 288 -10.86 1.79 5.07
N LEU A 289 -10.66 1.55 3.77
CA LEU A 289 -10.32 0.20 3.26
C LEU A 289 -8.99 -0.28 3.84
N GLY A 290 -8.01 0.62 3.93
CA GLY A 290 -6.77 0.41 4.65
C GLY A 290 -7.06 -0.09 6.07
N GLU A 291 -7.72 0.71 6.91
CA GLU A 291 -8.07 0.38 8.30
C GLU A 291 -8.78 -0.97 8.44
N LEU A 292 -9.79 -1.23 7.61
CA LEU A 292 -10.56 -2.47 7.61
C LEU A 292 -9.67 -3.69 7.39
N TYR A 293 -8.80 -3.65 6.38
CA TYR A 293 -7.90 -4.76 6.05
C TYR A 293 -7.03 -5.17 7.26
N ASN A 294 -6.68 -4.22 8.12
CA ASN A 294 -5.77 -4.48 9.24
C ASN A 294 -6.50 -5.03 10.42
N ALA A 295 -7.71 -4.52 10.67
CA ALA A 295 -8.63 -5.12 11.62
C ALA A 295 -8.86 -6.59 11.26
N GLU A 296 -9.13 -6.89 9.98
CA GLU A 296 -9.32 -8.26 9.49
C GLU A 296 -8.06 -9.12 9.65
N LYS A 297 -6.89 -8.59 9.31
CA LYS A 297 -5.61 -9.29 9.49
C LYS A 297 -5.32 -9.60 10.96
N ASN A 298 -5.57 -8.65 11.85
CA ASN A 298 -5.40 -8.82 13.29
C ASN A 298 -6.39 -9.86 13.84
N ILE A 299 -7.67 -9.79 13.46
CA ILE A 299 -8.68 -10.77 13.86
C ILE A 299 -8.29 -12.18 13.37
N ARG A 300 -7.83 -12.29 12.12
CA ARG A 300 -7.34 -13.55 11.55
C ARG A 300 -6.16 -14.11 12.35
N GLN A 301 -5.18 -13.28 12.69
CA GLN A 301 -4.03 -13.72 13.48
C GLN A 301 -4.46 -14.19 14.87
N LEU A 302 -5.33 -13.43 15.54
CA LEU A 302 -5.87 -13.81 16.85
C LEU A 302 -6.58 -15.15 16.80
N ARG A 303 -7.42 -15.39 15.77
CA ARG A 303 -8.08 -16.69 15.54
C ARG A 303 -7.07 -17.84 15.44
N ILE A 304 -6.01 -17.66 14.64
CA ILE A 304 -4.92 -18.65 14.51
C ILE A 304 -4.25 -18.91 15.86
N ASP A 305 -3.91 -17.86 16.61
CA ASP A 305 -3.18 -17.95 17.87
C ASP A 305 -3.97 -18.75 18.93
N ILE A 306 -5.31 -18.65 18.92
CA ILE A 306 -6.19 -19.39 19.83
C ILE A 306 -6.80 -20.65 19.20
N ARG A 307 -6.38 -21.01 17.98
CA ARG A 307 -6.84 -22.19 17.23
C ARG A 307 -8.37 -22.22 16.98
N LEU A 308 -8.95 -21.05 16.70
CA LEU A 308 -10.29 -20.87 16.13
C LEU A 308 -10.22 -20.68 14.61
#